data_AF-A0A5B2T934-F1
#
_entry.id   AF-A0A5B2T934-F1
#
_cell.length_a   1.000
_cell.length_b   1.000
_cell.length_c   1.000
_cell.angle_alpha   90.00
_cell.angle_beta   90.00
_cell.angle_gamma   90.00
#
_symmetry.space_group_name_H-M   'P 1'
#
loop_
_entity.id
_entity.type
_entity.pdbx_description
1 polymer ?
#
loop_
_entity_poly.entity_id
_entity_poly.type
_entity_poly.pdbx_seq_one_letter_code
_entity_poly.pdbx_strand_id
1 'polypeptide(L)' 'MEIENRVAPEVLVALREQGHDARFFSTGFTMRVGGMQAIGRDPLTGRLGGAADPRRNGAVVIALTPRPHASE' A
#
# COMPACT_ATOMS: atom_id res chain seq x y z
N MET A 1 -5.15 17.50 -10.67
CA MET A 1 -4.67 16.27 -10.00
C MET A 1 -4.77 16.46 -8.50
N GLU A 2 -5.25 15.45 -7.76
CA GLU A 2 -5.36 15.49 -6.29
C GLU A 2 -4.35 14.52 -5.65
N ILE A 3 -3.67 14.96 -4.58
CA ILE A 3 -2.57 14.25 -3.92
C ILE A 3 -2.82 14.21 -2.41
N GLU A 4 -2.46 13.13 -1.73
CA GLU A 4 -2.51 13.09 -0.26
C GLU A 4 -1.54 14.10 0.38
N ASN A 5 -1.94 14.77 1.45
CA ASN A 5 -1.15 15.85 2.06
C ASN A 5 0.05 15.38 2.91
N ARG A 6 0.39 14.09 2.85
CA ARG A 6 1.63 13.53 3.42
C ARG A 6 2.81 13.62 2.46
N VAL A 7 2.55 13.90 1.18
CA VAL A 7 3.61 14.25 0.23
C VAL A 7 4.17 15.62 0.60
N ALA A 8 5.49 15.77 0.53
CA ALA A 8 6.19 16.98 0.93
C ALA A 8 5.66 18.20 0.12
N PRO A 9 5.40 19.36 0.76
CA PRO A 9 4.82 20.52 0.08
C PRO A 9 5.64 21.02 -1.12
N GLU A 10 6.96 20.87 -1.08
CA GLU A 10 7.88 21.29 -2.14
C GLU A 10 7.63 20.50 -3.43
N VAL A 11 7.19 19.24 -3.33
CA VAL A 11 6.80 18.42 -4.49
C VAL A 11 5.56 18.99 -5.16
N LEU A 12 4.58 19.49 -4.40
CA LEU A 12 3.40 20.14 -4.96
C LEU A 12 3.77 21.42 -5.72
N VAL A 13 4.68 22.21 -5.15
CA VAL A 13 5.20 23.43 -5.80
C VAL A 13 5.90 23.07 -7.10
N ALA A 14 6.83 22.13 -7.08
CA ALA A 14 7.54 21.68 -8.27
C ALA A 14 6.57 21.16 -9.36
N LEU A 15 5.55 20.38 -8.99
CA LEU A 15 4.53 19.92 -9.94
C LEU A 15 3.75 21.09 -10.58
N ARG A 16 3.43 22.13 -9.81
CA ARG A 16 2.75 23.32 -10.33
C ARG A 16 3.64 24.14 -11.25
N GLU A 17 4.92 24.27 -10.94
CA GLU A 17 5.90 24.93 -11.81
C GLU A 17 6.06 24.20 -13.16
N GLN A 18 5.86 22.88 -13.18
CA GLN A 18 5.80 22.09 -14.42
C GLN A 18 4.42 22.16 -15.13
N GLY A 19 3.51 23.03 -14.68
CA GLY A 19 2.21 23.25 -15.32
C GLY A 19 1.10 22.29 -14.89
N HIS A 20 1.31 21.45 -13.88
CA HIS A 20 0.25 20.60 -13.36
C HIS A 20 -0.69 21.40 -12.43
N ASP A 21 -2.00 21.24 -12.61
CA ASP A 21 -3.01 21.69 -11.63
C ASP A 21 -3.06 20.72 -10.43
N ALA A 22 -1.95 20.62 -9.69
CA ALA A 22 -1.81 19.75 -8.54
C ALA A 22 -2.39 20.42 -7.28
N ARG A 23 -3.15 19.65 -6.49
CA ARG A 23 -3.78 20.12 -5.24
C ARG A 23 -3.71 19.01 -4.18
N PHE A 24 -3.52 19.38 -2.93
CA PHE A 24 -3.62 18.40 -1.84
C PHE A 24 -5.08 18.15 -1.44
N PHE A 25 -5.36 16.92 -0.99
CA PHE A 25 -6.50 16.65 -0.14
C PHE A 25 -6.32 17.30 1.24
N SER A 26 -7.41 17.54 1.96
CA SER A 26 -7.35 18.05 3.33
C SER A 26 -6.88 17.01 4.36
N THR A 27 -6.78 15.73 3.97
CA THR A 27 -6.40 14.62 4.85
C THR A 27 -5.15 13.90 4.37
N GLY A 28 -4.41 13.31 5.32
CA GLY A 28 -3.20 12.54 5.03
C GLY A 28 -3.49 11.16 4.46
N PHE A 29 -4.59 10.57 4.86
CA PHE A 29 -5.12 9.34 4.29
C PHE A 29 -6.48 9.61 3.69
N THR A 30 -6.66 9.23 2.43
CA THR A 30 -7.94 9.32 1.73
C THR A 30 -8.22 8.04 0.96
N MET A 31 -9.48 7.62 0.93
CA MET A 31 -9.87 6.45 0.15
C MET A 31 -9.89 6.71 -1.36
N ARG A 32 -9.71 7.96 -1.80
CA ARG A 32 -9.76 8.39 -3.21
C ARG A 32 -8.53 7.96 -4.03
N VAL A 33 -7.42 7.61 -3.37
CA VAL A 33 -6.17 7.20 -4.06
C VAL A 33 -6.00 5.66 -4.16
N GLY A 34 -7.09 4.91 -3.99
CA GLY A 34 -7.08 3.44 -4.04
C GLY A 34 -6.85 2.81 -2.66
N GLY A 35 -6.51 1.51 -2.66
CA GLY A 35 -6.39 0.68 -1.47
C GLY A 35 -5.71 -0.64 -1.76
N MET A 36 -4.43 -0.59 -2.16
CA MET A 36 -3.69 -1.73 -2.69
C MET A 36 -3.57 -2.88 -1.69
N GLN A 37 -3.73 -4.11 -2.17
CA GLN A 37 -3.38 -5.33 -1.43
C GLN A 37 -2.34 -6.07 -2.29
N ALA A 38 -1.34 -6.69 -1.66
CA ALA A 38 -0.28 -7.35 -2.40
C ALA A 38 0.25 -8.60 -1.69
N ILE A 39 0.63 -9.60 -2.50
CA ILE A 39 1.42 -10.75 -2.08
C ILE A 39 2.62 -10.84 -3.04
N GLY A 40 3.81 -10.92 -2.47
CA GLY A 40 5.06 -11.14 -3.20
C GLY A 40 5.69 -12.47 -2.79
N ARG A 41 6.42 -13.09 -3.72
CA ARG A 41 7.20 -14.30 -3.48
C ARG A 41 8.66 -14.04 -3.85
N ASP A 42 9.56 -14.24 -2.91
CA ASP A 42 10.99 -14.24 -3.20
C ASP A 42 11.32 -15.42 -4.12
N PRO A 43 11.85 -15.20 -5.34
CA PRO A 43 12.14 -16.28 -6.28
C PRO A 43 13.30 -17.19 -5.84
N LEU A 44 14.21 -16.72 -4.97
CA LEU A 44 15.33 -17.53 -4.48
C LEU A 44 14.92 -18.45 -3.33
N THR A 45 14.20 -17.91 -2.35
CA THR A 45 13.87 -18.64 -1.11
C THR A 45 12.44 -19.21 -1.09
N GLY A 46 11.59 -18.74 -2.00
CA GLY A 46 10.17 -19.08 -2.03
C GLY A 46 9.34 -18.44 -0.90
N ARG A 47 9.95 -17.61 -0.03
CA ARG A 47 9.26 -16.94 1.08
C ARG A 47 8.19 -15.99 0.55
N LEU A 48 7.05 -15.96 1.23
CA LEU A 48 5.95 -15.04 0.95
C LEU A 48 6.04 -13.80 1.84
N GLY A 49 5.81 -12.65 1.25
CA GLY A 49 5.54 -11.39 1.96
C GLY A 49 4.20 -10.84 1.50
N GLY A 50 3.47 -10.15 2.36
CA GLY A 50 2.21 -9.50 2.00
C GLY A 50 2.13 -8.08 2.53
N ALA A 51 1.31 -7.25 1.90
CA ALA A 51 0.98 -5.90 2.36
C ALA A 51 -0.51 -5.62 2.20
N ALA A 52 -1.07 -4.88 3.15
CA ALA A 52 -2.42 -4.34 3.09
C ALA A 52 -2.37 -2.81 3.23
N ASP A 53 -3.08 -2.11 2.36
CA ASP A 53 -3.16 -0.65 2.43
C ASP A 53 -3.84 -0.20 3.74
N PRO A 54 -3.20 0.69 4.53
CA PRO A 54 -3.73 1.14 5.82
C PRO A 54 -5.05 1.91 5.71
N ARG A 55 -5.43 2.38 4.52
CA ARG A 55 -6.64 3.19 4.29
C ARG A 55 -7.94 2.38 4.27
N ARG A 56 -7.87 1.03 4.20
CA ARG A 56 -9.03 0.16 3.97
C ARG A 56 -9.30 -0.84 5.08
N ASN A 57 -8.62 -0.73 6.21
CA ASN A 57 -8.68 -1.73 7.29
C ASN A 57 -8.45 -3.17 6.77
N GLY A 58 -7.62 -3.31 5.73
CA GLY A 58 -7.20 -4.60 5.21
C GLY A 58 -6.17 -5.25 6.14
N ALA A 59 -5.99 -6.56 5.99
CA ALA A 59 -5.03 -7.31 6.77
C ALA A 59 -4.24 -8.28 5.89
N VAL A 60 -3.01 -8.56 6.31
CA VAL A 60 -2.19 -9.67 5.81
C VAL A 60 -2.08 -10.68 6.93
N VAL A 61 -2.43 -11.92 6.64
CA VAL A 61 -2.40 -12.99 7.63
C VAL A 61 -1.53 -14.11 7.09
N ILE A 62 -0.63 -14.62 7.94
CA ILE A 62 0.11 -15.83 7.66
C ILE A 62 -0.71 -16.98 8.24
N ALA A 63 -1.28 -17.82 7.37
CA ALA A 63 -1.92 -19.05 7.80
C ALA A 63 -0.84 -20.11 8.04
N LEU A 64 -0.70 -20.57 9.29
CA LEU A 64 0.04 -21.78 9.60
C LEU A 64 -0.92 -22.95 9.38
N THR A 65 -0.74 -23.72 8.32
CA THR A 65 -1.48 -24.97 8.15
C THR A 65 -0.95 -25.99 9.16
N PRO A 66 -1.79 -26.59 10.04
CA PRO A 66 -1.36 -27.72 10.83
C PRO A 66 -0.87 -28.83 9.89
N ARG A 67 0.27 -29.47 10.20
CA ARG A 67 0.68 -30.67 9.45
C ARG A 67 -0.47 -31.68 9.54
N PRO A 68 -0.90 -32.30 8.43
CA PRO A 68 -1.83 -33.42 8.53
C PRO A 68 -1.19 -34.45 9.47
N HIS A 69 -1.96 -34.93 10.45
CA HIS A 69 -1.53 -35.94 11.39
C HIS A 69 -0.90 -37.09 10.59
N ALA A 70 0.38 -37.37 10.84
CA ALA A 70 0.99 -38.58 10.33
C ALA A 70 0.21 -39.73 10.97
N SER A 71 -0.54 -40.48 10.17
CA SER A 71 -1.11 -41.76 10.58
C SER A 71 0.05 -42.68 10.98
N GLU A 72 0.00 -43.18 12.21
CA GLU A 72 0.83 -44.28 12.73
C GLU A 72 0.62 -45.58 11.96
#